data_AF-A0A453MKM5-F1
#
_entry.id   AF-A0A453MKM5-F1
#
_cell.length_a   1.000
_cell.length_b   1.000
_cell.length_c   1.000
_cell.angle_alpha   90.00
_cell.angle_beta   90.00
_cell.angle_gamma   90.00
#
_symmetry.space_group_name_H-M   'P 1'
#
loop_
_entity.id
_entity.type
_entity.pdbx_description
1 polymer ?
#
loop_
_entity_poly.entity_id
_entity_poly.type
_entity_poly.pdbx_seq_one_letter_code
_entity_poly.pdbx_strand_id
1 'polypeptide(L)'
;MAILKLLSEEIFDFSRGEMTQQKIKELKSSLNSEFRLIHELCLYVLSATQSSELIRATLATLHAFLSWIPVGFIFESPLLETLLKFFPMAAYRNLTLQCLTEVAALQFGDFYNVQYVKMYTFFMLQLQAILPPGTIPNAYANGSNEEQAFIQNLALFFTAFFKNHIRILEASAENRAALLVGLEYLIGISYVDDTEVFKVCLDYWNVFVLELFEAHNQMEPAIPAAQMIPGVDGTGTAVHQRRQLYASPLSKLRMLMICRMAKPEEVLIVEDENGNIVRETMKDNDVLVQYKVGNKL
;
A
#
# COMPACT_ATOMS: atom_id res chain seq x y z
N MET A 1 -27.34 -0.05 -6.46
CA MET A 1 -25.87 -0.12 -6.28
C MET A 1 -25.13 0.32 -7.53
N ALA A 2 -25.26 -0.37 -8.68
CA ALA A 2 -24.54 0.01 -9.91
C ALA A 2 -24.71 1.50 -10.33
N ILE A 3 -25.94 2.03 -10.32
CA ILE A 3 -26.19 3.44 -10.66
C ILE A 3 -25.46 4.40 -9.70
N LEU A 4 -25.45 4.09 -8.39
CA LEU A 4 -24.78 4.92 -7.38
C LEU A 4 -23.26 4.91 -7.56
N LYS A 5 -22.71 3.76 -7.97
CA LYS A 5 -21.29 3.63 -8.32
C LYS A 5 -20.94 4.51 -9.53
N LEU A 6 -21.67 4.37 -10.63
CA LEU A 6 -21.43 5.16 -11.85
C LEU A 6 -21.56 6.66 -11.57
N LEU A 7 -22.56 7.06 -10.79
CA LEU A 7 -22.72 8.46 -10.37
C LEU A 7 -21.50 8.97 -9.57
N SER A 8 -20.90 8.13 -8.73
CA SER A 8 -19.66 8.45 -8.03
C SER A 8 -18.51 8.71 -9.00
N GLU A 9 -18.27 7.74 -9.90
CA GLU A 9 -17.14 7.75 -10.80
C GLU A 9 -17.21 8.96 -11.75
N GLU A 10 -18.39 9.27 -12.27
CA GLU A 10 -18.65 10.46 -13.10
C GLU A 10 -18.34 11.77 -12.36
N ILE A 11 -18.73 11.90 -11.09
CA ILE A 11 -18.58 13.15 -10.33
C ILE A 11 -17.14 13.31 -9.78
N PHE A 12 -16.53 12.22 -9.30
CA PHE A 12 -15.30 12.28 -8.53
C PHE A 12 -14.05 11.87 -9.33
N ASP A 13 -14.17 10.96 -10.29
CA ASP A 13 -13.03 10.42 -11.04
C ASP A 13 -12.92 10.99 -12.46
N PHE A 14 -14.04 11.08 -13.18
CA PHE A 14 -14.06 11.48 -14.61
C PHE A 14 -14.46 12.93 -14.88
N SER A 15 -14.79 13.69 -13.84
CA SER A 15 -15.30 15.06 -14.01
C SER A 15 -14.32 16.07 -14.62
N ARG A 16 -13.01 15.76 -14.68
CA ARG A 16 -11.99 16.64 -15.26
C ARG A 16 -12.08 16.66 -16.79
N GLY A 17 -12.52 17.80 -17.33
CA GLY A 17 -12.57 18.05 -18.77
C GLY A 17 -13.95 17.89 -19.39
N GLU A 18 -14.89 17.26 -18.67
CA GLU A 18 -16.26 17.02 -19.14
C GLU A 18 -17.29 17.99 -18.54
N MET A 19 -16.99 18.56 -17.36
CA MET A 19 -17.86 19.49 -16.64
C MET A 19 -17.15 20.76 -16.21
N THR A 20 -17.91 21.83 -16.02
CA THR A 20 -17.39 23.07 -15.42
C THR A 20 -17.09 22.86 -13.94
N GLN A 21 -16.06 23.53 -13.42
CA GLN A 21 -15.69 23.44 -12.00
C GLN A 21 -16.86 23.76 -11.05
N GLN A 22 -17.69 24.73 -11.42
CA GLN A 22 -18.88 25.11 -10.65
C GLN A 22 -19.88 23.96 -10.54
N LYS A 23 -20.19 23.30 -11.67
CA LYS A 23 -21.10 22.15 -11.71
C LYS A 23 -20.58 20.98 -10.88
N ILE A 24 -19.28 20.70 -10.96
CA ILE A 24 -18.62 19.65 -10.16
C ILE A 24 -18.78 19.96 -8.67
N LYS A 25 -18.51 21.20 -8.26
CA LYS A 25 -18.63 21.62 -6.86
C LYS A 25 -20.07 21.45 -6.35
N GLU A 26 -21.07 21.84 -7.14
CA GLU A 26 -22.48 21.69 -6.80
C GLU A 26 -22.89 20.22 -6.66
N LEU A 27 -22.50 19.37 -7.62
CA LEU A 27 -22.80 17.93 -7.58
C LEU A 27 -22.13 17.23 -6.38
N LYS A 28 -20.87 17.56 -6.10
CA LYS A 28 -20.16 17.05 -4.91
C LYS A 28 -20.84 17.48 -3.62
N SER A 29 -21.28 18.75 -3.53
CA SER A 29 -21.99 19.26 -2.36
C SER A 29 -23.33 18.54 -2.17
N SER A 30 -24.10 18.37 -3.24
CA SER A 30 -25.40 17.70 -3.21
C SER A 30 -25.28 16.22 -2.86
N LEU A 31 -24.27 15.51 -3.37
CA LEU A 31 -24.10 14.09 -3.05
C LEU A 31 -23.64 13.91 -1.60
N ASN A 32 -22.78 14.80 -1.09
CA ASN A 32 -22.34 14.77 0.31
C ASN A 32 -23.47 15.05 1.30
N SER A 33 -24.41 15.97 0.98
CA SER A 33 -25.55 16.25 1.87
C SER A 33 -26.48 15.05 2.03
N GLU A 34 -26.62 14.24 0.98
CA GLU A 34 -27.49 13.05 0.95
C GLU A 34 -26.73 11.74 1.27
N PHE A 35 -25.41 11.79 1.49
CA PHE A 35 -24.59 10.59 1.60
C PHE A 35 -25.00 9.69 2.77
N ARG A 36 -25.58 10.27 3.84
CA ARG A 36 -26.10 9.50 4.97
C ARG A 36 -27.07 8.40 4.55
N LEU A 37 -28.01 8.69 3.64
CA LEU A 37 -28.99 7.71 3.16
C LEU A 37 -28.32 6.60 2.34
N ILE A 38 -27.32 6.97 1.53
CA ILE A 38 -26.54 6.02 0.73
C ILE A 38 -25.76 5.07 1.66
N HIS A 39 -25.14 5.63 2.70
CA HIS A 39 -24.38 4.88 3.70
C HIS A 39 -25.26 3.90 4.49
N GLU A 40 -26.41 4.37 4.99
CA GLU A 40 -27.39 3.52 5.68
C GLU A 40 -27.90 2.39 4.78
N LEU A 41 -28.18 2.68 3.50
CA LEU A 41 -28.56 1.66 2.52
C LEU A 41 -27.45 0.62 2.31
N CYS A 42 -26.19 1.04 2.18
CA CYS A 42 -25.06 0.11 2.00
C CYS A 42 -24.91 -0.82 3.20
N LEU A 43 -24.95 -0.28 4.42
CA LEU A 43 -24.86 -1.08 5.65
C LEU A 43 -26.05 -2.03 5.83
N TYR A 44 -27.26 -1.57 5.49
CA TYR A 44 -28.44 -2.42 5.53
C TYR A 44 -28.30 -3.60 4.57
N VAL A 45 -27.90 -3.35 3.32
CA VAL A 45 -27.71 -4.41 2.33
C VAL A 45 -26.64 -5.41 2.78
N LEU A 46 -25.49 -4.93 3.28
CA LEU A 46 -24.40 -5.79 3.77
C LEU A 46 -24.78 -6.63 4.99
N SER A 47 -25.79 -6.24 5.77
CA SER A 47 -26.23 -6.99 6.96
C SER A 47 -27.45 -7.87 6.72
N ALA A 48 -28.35 -7.50 5.80
CA ALA A 48 -29.64 -8.16 5.65
C ALA A 48 -29.73 -9.15 4.47
N THR A 49 -28.89 -9.01 3.44
CA THR A 49 -29.01 -9.85 2.23
C THR A 49 -28.12 -11.10 2.28
N GLN A 50 -28.55 -12.14 1.55
CA GLN A 50 -27.73 -13.33 1.24
C GLN A 50 -27.36 -13.40 -0.26
N SER A 51 -27.82 -12.44 -1.07
CA SER A 51 -27.50 -12.41 -2.49
C SER A 51 -26.05 -11.99 -2.71
N SER A 52 -25.22 -12.92 -3.20
CA SER A 52 -23.80 -12.69 -3.43
C SER A 52 -23.54 -11.57 -4.44
N GLU A 53 -24.35 -11.50 -5.51
CA GLU A 53 -24.26 -10.45 -6.52
C GLU A 53 -24.54 -9.07 -5.93
N LEU A 54 -25.56 -8.97 -5.07
CA LEU A 54 -25.90 -7.71 -4.42
C LEU A 54 -24.81 -7.28 -3.43
N ILE A 55 -24.24 -8.21 -2.64
CA ILE A 55 -23.12 -7.92 -1.74
C ILE A 55 -21.91 -7.41 -2.53
N ARG A 56 -21.53 -8.09 -3.62
CA ARG A 56 -20.43 -7.65 -4.49
C ARG A 56 -20.71 -6.26 -5.08
N ALA A 57 -21.92 -6.02 -5.57
CA ALA A 57 -22.29 -4.71 -6.10
C ALA A 57 -22.21 -3.62 -5.03
N THR A 58 -22.64 -3.89 -3.80
CA THR A 58 -22.55 -2.93 -2.68
C THR A 58 -21.11 -2.66 -2.26
N LEU A 59 -20.26 -3.68 -2.16
CA LEU A 59 -18.83 -3.49 -1.86
C LEU A 59 -18.13 -2.69 -2.96
N ALA A 60 -18.46 -2.91 -4.24
CA ALA A 60 -17.90 -2.15 -5.35
C ALA A 60 -18.39 -0.70 -5.35
N THR A 61 -19.65 -0.47 -4.97
CA THR A 61 -20.18 0.88 -4.75
C THR A 61 -19.46 1.58 -3.59
N LEU A 62 -19.22 0.89 -2.47
CA LEU A 62 -18.45 1.44 -1.35
C LEU A 62 -17.00 1.76 -1.74
N HIS A 63 -16.34 0.89 -2.51
CA HIS A 63 -14.98 1.15 -3.00
C HIS A 63 -14.88 2.50 -3.73
N ALA A 64 -15.83 2.80 -4.60
CA ALA A 64 -15.89 4.09 -5.34
C ALA A 64 -16.24 5.32 -4.47
N PHE A 65 -16.61 5.11 -3.20
CA PHE A 65 -16.99 6.17 -2.26
C PHE A 65 -15.91 6.51 -1.24
N LEU A 66 -15.12 5.51 -0.83
CA LEU A 66 -14.23 5.61 0.34
C LEU A 66 -13.18 6.72 0.23
N SER A 67 -12.79 7.12 -0.98
CA SER A 67 -11.78 8.15 -1.23
C SER A 67 -12.25 9.58 -0.94
N TRP A 68 -13.57 9.84 -0.90
CA TRP A 68 -14.11 11.20 -0.82
C TRP A 68 -15.18 11.42 0.27
N ILE A 69 -15.73 10.35 0.84
CA ILE A 69 -16.80 10.49 1.83
C ILE A 69 -16.29 11.08 3.15
N PRO A 70 -17.18 11.73 3.94
CA PRO A 70 -16.82 12.19 5.27
C PRO A 70 -16.34 11.03 6.15
N VAL A 71 -15.18 11.21 6.76
CA VAL A 71 -14.43 10.19 7.50
C VAL A 71 -15.18 9.58 8.68
N GLY A 72 -16.11 10.32 9.27
CA GLY A 72 -16.97 9.82 10.34
C GLY A 72 -17.79 8.60 9.90
N PHE A 73 -18.20 8.53 8.62
CA PHE A 73 -18.87 7.33 8.10
C PHE A 73 -17.97 6.11 8.06
N ILE A 74 -16.65 6.27 8.00
CA ILE A 74 -15.69 5.17 7.97
C ILE A 74 -15.33 4.74 9.40
N PHE A 75 -14.93 5.69 10.25
CA PHE A 75 -14.30 5.43 11.54
C PHE A 75 -15.24 5.52 12.75
N GLU A 76 -16.38 6.21 12.63
CA GLU A 76 -17.37 6.39 13.71
C GLU A 76 -18.66 5.58 13.46
N SER A 77 -18.64 4.72 12.44
CA SER A 77 -19.73 3.82 12.06
C SER A 77 -19.25 2.35 12.06
N PRO A 78 -20.16 1.36 11.98
CA PRO A 78 -19.79 -0.05 11.91
C PRO A 78 -19.20 -0.46 10.54
N LEU A 79 -18.99 0.47 9.59
CA LEU A 79 -18.50 0.17 8.24
C LEU A 79 -17.17 -0.57 8.27
N LEU A 80 -16.18 -0.07 9.01
CA LEU A 80 -14.85 -0.68 9.04
C LEU A 80 -14.87 -2.10 9.63
N GLU A 81 -15.63 -2.30 10.71
CA GLU A 81 -15.85 -3.63 11.29
C GLU A 81 -16.57 -4.57 10.32
N THR A 82 -17.52 -4.04 9.55
CA THR A 82 -18.26 -4.80 8.53
C THR A 82 -17.32 -5.26 7.41
N LEU A 83 -16.47 -4.37 6.89
CA LEU A 83 -15.46 -4.72 5.88
C LEU A 83 -14.54 -5.84 6.40
N LEU A 84 -14.01 -5.71 7.62
CA LEU A 84 -13.15 -6.74 8.21
C LEU A 84 -13.86 -8.11 8.41
N LYS A 85 -15.19 -8.14 8.58
CA LYS A 85 -15.97 -9.39 8.61
C LYS A 85 -16.05 -10.06 7.22
N PHE A 86 -16.09 -9.29 6.14
CA PHE A 86 -16.14 -9.81 4.77
C PHE A 86 -14.77 -10.26 4.25
N PHE A 87 -13.67 -9.71 4.76
CA PHE A 87 -12.30 -10.03 4.31
C PHE A 87 -11.96 -11.53 4.26
N PRO A 88 -12.25 -12.36 5.29
CA PRO A 88 -11.92 -13.79 5.23
C PRO A 88 -12.75 -14.58 4.20
N MET A 89 -13.90 -14.05 3.77
CA MET A 89 -14.80 -14.72 2.83
C MET A 89 -14.24 -14.65 1.40
N ALA A 90 -13.84 -15.79 0.84
CA ALA A 90 -13.17 -15.85 -0.48
C ALA A 90 -13.90 -15.10 -1.60
N ALA A 91 -15.24 -15.20 -1.64
CA ALA A 91 -16.06 -14.52 -2.64
C ALA A 91 -16.00 -12.98 -2.59
N TYR A 92 -15.63 -12.39 -1.46
CA TYR A 92 -15.66 -10.93 -1.26
C TYR A 92 -14.27 -10.35 -0.96
N ARG A 93 -13.31 -11.21 -0.59
CA ARG A 93 -11.95 -10.89 -0.13
C ARG A 93 -11.25 -9.81 -0.95
N ASN A 94 -11.16 -9.98 -2.27
CA ASN A 94 -10.46 -9.04 -3.15
C ASN A 94 -11.07 -7.63 -3.09
N LEU A 95 -12.40 -7.56 -3.23
CA LEU A 95 -13.11 -6.29 -3.25
C LEU A 95 -13.10 -5.62 -1.87
N THR A 96 -13.21 -6.40 -0.81
CA THR A 96 -13.05 -5.91 0.56
C THR A 96 -11.63 -5.38 0.79
N LEU A 97 -10.59 -6.06 0.29
CA LEU A 97 -9.22 -5.59 0.42
C LEU A 97 -8.98 -4.30 -0.35
N GLN A 98 -9.61 -4.12 -1.51
CA GLN A 98 -9.61 -2.84 -2.24
C GLN A 98 -10.23 -1.73 -1.40
N CYS A 99 -11.39 -1.97 -0.77
CA CYS A 99 -11.99 -1.02 0.18
C CYS A 99 -11.04 -0.69 1.34
N LEU A 100 -10.42 -1.70 1.97
CA LEU A 100 -9.47 -1.49 3.07
C LEU A 100 -8.21 -0.72 2.61
N THR A 101 -7.81 -0.88 1.34
CA THR A 101 -6.69 -0.13 0.73
C THR A 101 -7.04 1.34 0.58
N GLU A 102 -8.24 1.68 0.13
CA GLU A 102 -8.70 3.07 0.11
C GLU A 102 -8.69 3.68 1.51
N VAL A 103 -9.20 2.96 2.51
CA VAL A 103 -9.18 3.42 3.91
C VAL A 103 -7.75 3.64 4.39
N ALA A 104 -6.83 2.72 4.09
CA ALA A 104 -5.40 2.82 4.42
C ALA A 104 -4.66 3.95 3.68
N ALA A 105 -5.23 4.46 2.58
CA ALA A 105 -4.68 5.57 1.82
C ALA A 105 -5.06 6.94 2.43
N LEU A 106 -6.11 6.99 3.26
CA LEU A 106 -6.63 8.24 3.79
C LEU A 106 -5.71 8.86 4.86
N GLN A 107 -5.62 10.18 4.90
CA GLN A 107 -4.76 10.92 5.85
C GLN A 107 -5.57 12.00 6.59
N PHE A 108 -5.67 11.89 7.92
CA PHE A 108 -6.40 12.84 8.78
C PHE A 108 -5.63 13.24 10.04
N GLY A 109 -4.30 13.32 9.92
CA GLY A 109 -3.41 13.51 11.07
C GLY A 109 -3.59 12.37 12.09
N ASP A 110 -3.46 12.70 13.38
CA ASP A 110 -3.41 11.69 14.44
C ASP A 110 -4.78 11.25 14.99
N PHE A 111 -5.88 11.85 14.52
CA PHE A 111 -7.20 11.70 15.13
C PHE A 111 -7.73 10.26 15.13
N TYR A 112 -7.44 9.51 14.06
CA TYR A 112 -7.91 8.14 13.88
C TYR A 112 -6.81 7.08 14.03
N ASN A 113 -5.66 7.43 14.61
CA ASN A 113 -4.52 6.50 14.78
C ASN A 113 -4.92 5.20 15.47
N VAL A 114 -5.79 5.27 16.49
CA VAL A 114 -6.28 4.08 17.21
C VAL A 114 -7.08 3.16 16.29
N GLN A 115 -7.91 3.72 15.42
CA GLN A 115 -8.72 2.97 14.46
C GLN A 115 -7.86 2.31 13.39
N TYR A 116 -6.83 3.01 12.89
CA TYR A 116 -5.86 2.43 11.95
C TYR A 116 -5.08 1.25 12.57
N VAL A 117 -4.60 1.40 13.82
CA VAL A 117 -3.93 0.29 14.54
C VAL A 117 -4.89 -0.89 14.69
N LYS A 118 -6.13 -0.66 15.14
CA LYS A 118 -7.13 -1.73 15.30
C LYS A 118 -7.43 -2.44 13.98
N MET A 119 -7.63 -1.68 12.90
CA MET A 119 -7.84 -2.22 11.55
C MET A 119 -6.68 -3.11 11.14
N TYR A 120 -5.45 -2.59 11.22
CA TYR A 120 -4.25 -3.30 10.81
C TYR A 120 -4.05 -4.58 11.61
N THR A 121 -4.15 -4.53 12.94
CA THR A 121 -3.96 -5.71 13.80
C THR A 121 -5.01 -6.80 13.51
N PHE A 122 -6.28 -6.43 13.35
CA PHE A 122 -7.33 -7.40 13.04
C PHE A 122 -7.18 -7.98 11.63
N PHE A 123 -6.87 -7.14 10.64
CA PHE A 123 -6.54 -7.57 9.29
C PHE A 123 -5.37 -8.56 9.27
N MET A 124 -4.28 -8.26 9.98
CA MET A 124 -3.09 -9.12 10.04
C MET A 124 -3.37 -10.48 10.68
N LEU A 125 -4.27 -10.53 11.68
CA LEU A 125 -4.70 -11.79 12.28
C LEU A 125 -5.43 -12.67 11.25
N GLN A 126 -6.36 -12.08 10.49
CA GLN A 126 -7.10 -12.81 9.47
C GLN A 126 -6.21 -13.20 8.28
N LEU A 127 -5.31 -12.32 7.85
CA LEU A 127 -4.39 -12.58 6.74
C LEU A 127 -3.50 -13.79 7.05
N GLN A 128 -2.95 -13.89 8.26
CA GLN A 128 -2.11 -15.03 8.66
C GLN A 128 -2.85 -16.37 8.64
N ALA A 129 -4.16 -16.37 8.91
CA ALA A 129 -4.98 -17.57 8.78
C ALA A 129 -5.26 -17.94 7.32
N ILE A 130 -5.36 -16.95 6.42
CA ILE A 130 -5.68 -17.15 5.00
C ILE A 130 -4.45 -17.51 4.18
N LEU A 131 -3.34 -16.82 4.41
CA LEU A 131 -2.11 -16.91 3.61
C LEU A 131 -0.89 -16.80 4.54
N PRO A 132 -0.26 -17.92 4.93
CA PRO A 132 0.95 -17.89 5.74
C PRO A 132 2.12 -17.17 5.01
N PRO A 133 2.94 -16.33 5.68
CA PRO A 133 3.92 -15.46 5.02
C PRO A 133 4.95 -16.19 4.14
N GLY A 134 5.39 -17.39 4.55
CA GLY A 134 6.41 -18.17 3.83
C GLY A 134 5.91 -18.83 2.53
N THR A 135 4.63 -18.70 2.20
CA THR A 135 4.02 -19.42 1.06
C THR A 135 3.74 -18.54 -0.15
N ILE A 136 3.96 -17.22 -0.06
CA ILE A 136 3.46 -16.23 -1.02
C ILE A 136 3.92 -16.48 -2.46
N PRO A 137 5.22 -16.67 -2.78
CA PRO A 137 5.65 -16.87 -4.17
C PRO A 137 5.03 -18.14 -4.79
N ASN A 138 4.95 -19.22 -4.00
CA ASN A 138 4.37 -20.49 -4.45
C ASN A 138 2.84 -20.40 -4.60
N ALA A 139 2.17 -19.65 -3.71
CA ALA A 139 0.74 -19.39 -3.79
C ALA A 139 0.40 -18.55 -5.03
N TYR A 140 1.24 -17.61 -5.44
CA TYR A 140 1.07 -16.86 -6.69
C TYR A 140 1.23 -17.75 -7.92
N ALA A 141 2.32 -18.51 -7.98
CA ALA A 141 2.68 -19.32 -9.14
C ALA A 141 1.66 -20.43 -9.45
N ASN A 142 1.02 -21.00 -8.41
CA ASN A 142 0.02 -22.05 -8.55
C ASN A 142 -1.42 -21.56 -8.34
N GLY A 143 -1.60 -20.26 -8.11
CA GLY A 143 -2.90 -19.66 -7.80
C GLY A 143 -3.73 -19.40 -9.05
N SER A 144 -5.03 -19.33 -8.85
CA SER A 144 -5.99 -18.80 -9.83
C SER A 144 -5.80 -17.29 -10.06
N ASN A 145 -6.42 -16.75 -11.10
CA ASN A 145 -6.42 -15.29 -11.36
C ASN A 145 -6.94 -14.49 -10.15
N GLU A 146 -7.91 -15.02 -9.40
CA GLU A 146 -8.44 -14.36 -8.19
C GLU A 146 -7.42 -14.35 -7.04
N GLU A 147 -6.60 -15.39 -6.91
CA GLU A 147 -5.54 -15.49 -5.90
C GLU A 147 -4.32 -14.64 -6.26
N GLN A 148 -3.97 -14.57 -7.54
CA GLN A 148 -2.95 -13.64 -8.04
C GLN A 148 -3.38 -12.18 -7.82
N ALA A 149 -4.62 -11.84 -8.17
CA ALA A 149 -5.20 -10.53 -7.88
C ALA A 149 -5.23 -10.22 -6.37
N PHE A 150 -5.44 -11.23 -5.53
CA PHE A 150 -5.37 -11.08 -4.08
C PHE A 150 -3.97 -10.69 -3.60
N ILE A 151 -2.92 -11.33 -4.12
CA ILE A 151 -1.53 -10.98 -3.80
C ILE A 151 -1.18 -9.58 -4.30
N GLN A 152 -1.65 -9.18 -5.48
CA GLN A 152 -1.51 -7.81 -5.98
C GLN A 152 -2.23 -6.80 -5.07
N ASN A 153 -3.47 -7.07 -4.67
CA ASN A 153 -4.21 -6.21 -3.75
C ASN A 153 -3.54 -6.12 -2.37
N LEU A 154 -2.85 -7.19 -1.91
CA LEU A 154 -2.05 -7.13 -0.68
C LEU A 154 -0.84 -6.21 -0.84
N ALA A 155 -0.16 -6.23 -1.99
CA ALA A 155 0.92 -5.30 -2.29
C ALA A 155 0.44 -3.85 -2.18
N LEU A 156 -0.71 -3.54 -2.80
CA LEU A 156 -1.32 -2.21 -2.75
C LEU A 156 -1.72 -1.83 -1.31
N PHE A 157 -2.36 -2.72 -0.56
CA PHE A 157 -2.73 -2.47 0.83
C PHE A 157 -1.51 -2.16 1.71
N PHE A 158 -0.49 -3.02 1.68
CA PHE A 158 0.69 -2.85 2.53
C PHE A 158 1.46 -1.58 2.19
N THR A 159 1.67 -1.31 0.90
CA THR A 159 2.40 -0.11 0.47
C THR A 159 1.61 1.17 0.80
N ALA A 160 0.29 1.18 0.61
CA ALA A 160 -0.57 2.31 1.02
C ALA A 160 -0.53 2.52 2.54
N PHE A 161 -0.79 1.47 3.32
CA PHE A 161 -0.82 1.58 4.78
C PHE A 161 0.52 2.00 5.35
N PHE A 162 1.62 1.37 4.94
CA PHE A 162 2.92 1.71 5.50
C PHE A 162 3.39 3.10 5.07
N LYS A 163 3.13 3.53 3.84
CA LYS A 163 3.49 4.88 3.39
C LYS A 163 2.85 5.97 4.26
N ASN A 164 1.62 5.75 4.71
CA ASN A 164 0.86 6.76 5.47
C ASN A 164 0.92 6.58 6.98
N HIS A 165 1.07 5.34 7.46
CA HIS A 165 0.79 4.96 8.84
C HIS A 165 1.84 4.03 9.46
N ILE A 166 3.04 3.87 8.89
CA ILE A 166 4.05 3.00 9.51
C ILE A 166 4.45 3.47 10.92
N ARG A 167 4.50 4.79 11.14
CA ARG A 167 4.93 5.40 12.41
C ARG A 167 4.04 5.04 13.60
N ILE A 168 2.73 4.92 13.39
CA ILE A 168 1.80 4.56 14.47
C ILE A 168 1.99 3.10 14.92
N LEU A 169 2.55 2.25 14.05
CA LEU A 169 2.90 0.87 14.40
C LEU A 169 4.24 0.77 15.16
N GLU A 170 5.07 1.80 15.15
CA GLU A 170 6.34 1.84 15.89
C GLU A 170 6.16 2.13 17.39
N ALA A 171 4.95 2.51 17.82
CA ALA A 171 4.70 3.05 19.16
C ALA A 171 4.76 2.01 20.29
N SER A 172 4.22 0.80 20.09
CA SER A 172 4.14 -0.24 21.11
C SER A 172 4.86 -1.53 20.69
N ALA A 173 5.28 -2.35 21.66
CA ALA A 173 5.95 -3.62 21.36
C ALA A 173 5.05 -4.60 20.57
N GLU A 174 3.76 -4.64 20.89
CA GLU A 174 2.77 -5.46 20.19
C GLU A 174 2.58 -4.98 18.74
N ASN A 175 2.44 -3.67 18.52
CA ASN A 175 2.31 -3.10 17.19
C ASN A 175 3.58 -3.35 16.35
N ARG A 176 4.76 -3.26 16.97
CA ARG A 176 6.04 -3.58 16.32
C ARG A 176 6.10 -5.04 15.87
N ALA A 177 5.59 -5.98 16.65
CA ALA A 177 5.53 -7.38 16.23
C ALA A 177 4.66 -7.55 14.98
N ALA A 178 3.45 -6.97 14.97
CA ALA A 178 2.55 -7.01 13.81
C ALA A 178 3.12 -6.28 12.57
N LEU A 179 3.84 -5.17 12.78
CA LEU A 179 4.57 -4.45 11.73
C LEU A 179 5.64 -5.33 11.09
N LEU A 180 6.48 -6.00 11.89
CA LEU A 180 7.54 -6.86 11.37
C LEU A 180 6.97 -8.01 10.55
N VAL A 181 5.88 -8.63 10.99
CA VAL A 181 5.18 -9.66 10.20
C VAL A 181 4.65 -9.08 8.88
N GLY A 182 4.06 -7.88 8.89
CA GLY A 182 3.60 -7.22 7.66
C GLY A 182 4.73 -6.88 6.68
N LEU A 183 5.90 -6.48 7.18
CA LEU A 183 7.09 -6.30 6.35
C LEU A 183 7.58 -7.64 5.77
N GLU A 184 7.46 -8.74 6.51
CA GLU A 184 7.74 -10.07 5.97
C GLU A 184 6.78 -10.46 4.84
N TYR A 185 5.49 -10.13 4.95
CA TYR A 185 4.55 -10.27 3.83
C TYR A 185 5.01 -9.46 2.62
N LEU A 186 5.32 -8.17 2.79
CA LEU A 186 5.71 -7.32 1.67
C LEU A 186 7.01 -7.80 0.99
N ILE A 187 7.98 -8.30 1.77
CA ILE A 187 9.19 -8.94 1.23
C ILE A 187 8.81 -10.21 0.45
N GLY A 188 7.95 -11.07 1.01
CA GLY A 188 7.50 -12.29 0.32
C GLY A 188 6.74 -12.00 -0.98
N ILE A 189 5.90 -10.97 -0.99
CA ILE A 189 5.21 -10.47 -2.20
C ILE A 189 6.24 -9.96 -3.22
N SER A 190 7.31 -9.30 -2.78
CA SER A 190 8.35 -8.79 -3.69
C SER A 190 9.16 -9.90 -4.37
N TYR A 191 9.12 -11.14 -3.87
CA TYR A 191 9.72 -12.31 -4.54
C TYR A 191 8.81 -12.94 -5.59
N VAL A 192 7.57 -12.49 -5.73
CA VAL A 192 6.67 -12.95 -6.79
C VAL A 192 7.26 -12.59 -8.15
N ASP A 193 7.22 -13.53 -9.08
CA ASP A 193 7.72 -13.33 -10.44
C ASP A 193 6.67 -12.61 -11.31
N ASP A 194 6.36 -11.38 -10.92
CA ASP A 194 5.44 -10.48 -11.63
C ASP A 194 6.02 -9.06 -11.60
N THR A 195 6.23 -8.48 -12.78
CA THR A 195 6.89 -7.18 -12.92
C THR A 195 6.06 -6.05 -12.31
N GLU A 196 4.73 -6.08 -12.45
CA GLU A 196 3.86 -5.00 -11.97
C GLU A 196 3.71 -5.05 -10.44
N VAL A 197 3.57 -6.26 -9.87
CA VAL A 197 3.61 -6.45 -8.41
C VAL A 197 4.96 -5.99 -7.85
N PHE A 198 6.07 -6.36 -8.51
CA PHE A 198 7.40 -5.96 -8.06
C PHE A 198 7.60 -4.44 -8.14
N LYS A 199 7.15 -3.77 -9.21
CA LYS A 199 7.21 -2.30 -9.35
C LYS A 199 6.53 -1.60 -8.18
N VAL A 200 5.31 -2.02 -7.82
CA VAL A 200 4.57 -1.48 -6.66
C VAL A 200 5.37 -1.60 -5.36
N CYS A 201 5.94 -2.79 -5.10
CA CYS A 201 6.76 -3.00 -3.92
C CYS A 201 8.05 -2.19 -3.94
N LEU A 202 8.73 -2.13 -5.09
CA LEU A 202 10.00 -1.42 -5.28
C LEU A 202 9.84 0.09 -5.04
N ASP A 203 8.76 0.69 -5.53
CA ASP A 203 8.45 2.10 -5.31
C ASP A 203 8.31 2.41 -3.82
N TYR A 204 7.63 1.54 -3.07
CA TYR A 204 7.54 1.68 -1.62
C TYR A 204 8.90 1.49 -0.93
N TRP A 205 9.66 0.45 -1.28
CA TRP A 205 10.96 0.19 -0.66
C TRP A 205 11.93 1.36 -0.86
N ASN A 206 11.92 1.97 -2.05
CA ASN A 206 12.70 3.17 -2.34
C ASN A 206 12.33 4.33 -1.41
N VAL A 207 11.03 4.62 -1.23
CA VAL A 207 10.58 5.66 -0.30
C VAL A 207 10.97 5.32 1.14
N PHE A 208 10.76 4.08 1.58
CA PHE A 208 11.03 3.65 2.94
C PHE A 208 12.50 3.74 3.32
N VAL A 209 13.40 3.23 2.46
CA VAL A 209 14.85 3.28 2.71
C VAL A 209 15.37 4.71 2.70
N LEU A 210 14.87 5.56 1.79
CA LEU A 210 15.21 6.99 1.79
C LEU A 210 14.80 7.68 3.09
N GLU A 211 13.58 7.45 3.57
CA GLU A 211 13.10 8.03 4.83
C GLU A 211 14.00 7.61 6.02
N LEU A 212 14.42 6.34 6.07
CA LEU A 212 15.31 5.84 7.11
C LEU A 212 16.73 6.45 7.02
N PHE A 213 17.23 6.66 5.80
CA PHE A 213 18.55 7.23 5.56
C PHE A 213 18.59 8.74 5.85
N GLU A 214 17.59 9.50 5.40
CA GLU A 214 17.51 10.94 5.67
C GLU A 214 17.38 11.23 7.17
N ALA A 215 16.59 10.44 7.90
CA ALA A 215 16.49 10.54 9.36
C ALA A 215 17.84 10.30 10.07
N HIS A 216 18.76 9.55 9.46
CA HIS A 216 20.10 9.33 9.99
C HIS A 216 21.02 10.51 9.71
N ASN A 217 21.06 11.02 8.47
CA ASN A 217 21.96 12.10 8.07
C ASN A 217 21.64 13.44 8.73
N GLN A 218 20.37 13.70 9.04
CA GLN A 218 19.95 14.90 9.77
C GLN A 218 20.48 14.93 11.23
N MET A 219 21.03 13.81 11.72
CA MET A 219 21.49 13.63 13.10
C MET A 219 22.99 13.53 13.29
N GLU A 220 23.79 13.39 12.24
CA GLU A 220 25.25 13.54 12.34
C GLU A 220 25.64 15.00 12.13
N PRO A 221 25.74 15.86 13.17
CA PRO A 221 26.71 16.92 13.06
C PRO A 221 28.09 16.25 13.08
N ALA A 222 29.02 16.75 12.27
CA ALA A 222 30.41 16.34 12.20
C ALA A 222 31.18 16.68 13.51
N ILE A 223 30.66 16.25 14.67
CA ILE A 223 31.27 16.45 15.97
C ILE A 223 32.06 15.18 16.28
N PRO A 224 33.39 15.28 16.44
CA PRO A 224 34.23 14.14 16.79
C PRO A 224 33.70 13.46 18.06
N ALA A 225 33.74 12.13 18.08
CA ALA A 225 33.28 11.26 19.18
C ALA A 225 33.83 11.62 20.59
N ALA A 226 34.80 12.52 20.67
CA ALA A 226 35.42 13.01 21.90
C ALA A 226 34.59 14.03 22.71
N GLN A 227 33.45 14.53 22.19
CA GLN A 227 32.62 15.55 22.88
C GLN A 227 31.22 15.07 23.31
N MET A 228 30.89 13.79 23.17
CA MET A 228 29.59 13.28 23.62
C MET A 228 29.53 13.18 25.15
N ILE A 229 28.78 14.08 25.77
CA ILE A 229 28.43 14.03 27.19
C ILE A 229 27.41 12.90 27.38
N PRO A 230 27.65 11.91 28.26
CA PRO A 230 26.68 10.85 28.50
C PRO A 230 25.42 11.44 29.15
N GLY A 231 24.28 11.40 28.45
CA GLY A 231 22.96 11.64 29.04
C GLY A 231 22.13 12.81 28.50
N VAL A 232 22.52 13.47 27.40
CA VAL A 232 21.77 14.66 26.89
C VAL A 232 21.03 14.43 25.56
N ASP A 233 21.36 13.42 24.75
CA ASP A 233 20.73 13.26 23.42
C ASP A 233 19.66 12.16 23.38
N GLY A 234 18.46 12.50 23.88
CA GLY A 234 17.27 11.64 23.76
C GLY A 234 16.82 11.40 22.31
N THR A 235 17.25 12.24 21.36
CA THR A 235 16.90 12.15 19.94
C THR A 235 17.76 11.12 19.20
N GLY A 236 19.08 11.09 19.45
CA GLY A 236 20.01 10.10 18.87
C GLY A 236 19.68 8.66 19.25
N THR A 237 19.15 8.45 20.46
CA THR A 237 18.70 7.12 20.91
C THR A 237 17.45 6.63 20.17
N ALA A 238 16.50 7.53 19.85
CA ALA A 238 15.27 7.18 19.15
C ALA A 238 15.52 6.75 17.70
N VAL A 239 16.39 7.45 16.97
CA VAL A 239 16.77 7.07 15.59
C VAL A 239 17.54 5.75 15.58
N HIS A 240 18.46 5.55 16.54
CA HIS A 240 19.15 4.27 16.69
C HIS A 240 18.17 3.12 16.96
N GLN A 241 17.19 3.30 17.85
CA GLN A 241 16.16 2.31 18.15
C GLN A 241 15.29 1.98 16.94
N ARG A 242 14.87 2.99 16.16
CA ARG A 242 14.11 2.77 14.92
C ARG A 242 14.91 1.99 13.88
N ARG A 243 16.21 2.26 13.75
CA ARG A 243 17.08 1.48 12.85
C ARG A 243 17.23 0.04 13.31
N GLN A 244 17.36 -0.17 14.62
CA GLN A 244 17.44 -1.52 15.19
C GLN A 244 16.15 -2.33 14.96
N LEU A 245 14.98 -1.67 15.02
CA LEU A 245 13.69 -2.29 14.70
C LEU A 245 13.69 -2.89 13.27
N TYR A 246 14.21 -2.16 12.29
CA TYR A 246 14.20 -2.57 10.89
C TYR A 246 15.42 -3.36 10.43
N ALA A 247 16.39 -3.65 11.30
CA ALA A 247 17.65 -4.29 10.93
C ALA A 247 17.47 -5.65 10.21
N SER A 248 16.56 -6.49 10.72
CA SER A 248 16.27 -7.80 10.12
C SER A 248 15.51 -7.69 8.78
N PRO A 249 14.39 -6.95 8.68
CA PRO A 249 13.74 -6.68 7.39
C PRO A 249 14.67 -6.09 6.33
N LEU A 250 15.54 -5.13 6.70
CA LEU A 250 16.49 -4.52 5.76
C LEU A 250 17.56 -5.52 5.29
N SER A 251 17.99 -6.46 6.14
CA SER A 251 18.90 -7.52 5.72
C SER A 251 18.26 -8.43 4.65
N LYS A 252 17.01 -8.82 4.87
CA LYS A 252 16.22 -9.59 3.89
C LYS A 252 15.97 -8.80 2.60
N LEU A 253 15.69 -7.49 2.71
CA LEU A 253 15.50 -6.57 1.59
C LEU A 253 16.76 -6.49 0.70
N ARG A 254 17.96 -6.42 1.28
CA ARG A 254 19.21 -6.45 0.49
C ARG A 254 19.33 -7.72 -0.33
N MET A 255 19.04 -8.87 0.26
CA MET A 255 19.06 -10.15 -0.47
C MET A 255 18.04 -10.15 -1.61
N LEU A 256 16.84 -9.62 -1.35
CA LEU A 256 15.80 -9.47 -2.36
C LEU A 256 16.26 -8.59 -3.54
N MET A 257 16.87 -7.44 -3.26
CA MET A 257 17.36 -6.53 -4.30
C MET A 257 18.46 -7.17 -5.16
N ILE A 258 19.35 -7.97 -4.55
CA ILE A 258 20.36 -8.74 -5.28
C ILE A 258 19.70 -9.81 -6.16
N CYS A 259 18.73 -10.57 -5.62
CA CYS A 259 18.06 -11.65 -6.35
C CYS A 259 17.18 -11.16 -7.51
N ARG A 260 16.56 -9.99 -7.37
CA ARG A 260 15.64 -9.39 -8.36
C ARG A 260 16.29 -8.26 -9.17
N MET A 261 17.61 -8.12 -9.08
CA MET A 261 18.33 -7.07 -9.81
C MET A 261 18.09 -7.25 -11.31
N ALA A 262 17.51 -6.23 -11.93
CA ALA A 262 17.39 -6.18 -13.38
C ALA A 262 18.80 -6.26 -14.00
N LYS A 263 18.93 -6.89 -15.17
CA LYS A 263 20.21 -6.91 -15.87
C LYS A 263 20.63 -5.45 -16.19
N PRO A 264 21.89 -5.07 -15.94
CA PRO A 264 22.41 -3.79 -16.41
C PRO A 264 22.24 -3.67 -17.92
N GLU A 265 22.19 -2.44 -18.45
CA GLU A 265 22.20 -2.22 -19.89
C GLU A 265 23.40 -2.93 -20.53
N GLU A 266 23.11 -3.89 -21.42
CA GLU A 266 24.11 -4.52 -22.27
C GLU A 266 24.39 -3.57 -23.43
N VAL A 267 25.63 -3.07 -23.52
CA VAL A 267 26.09 -2.29 -24.69
C VAL A 267 26.43 -3.27 -25.79
N LEU A 268 25.61 -3.30 -26.84
CA LEU A 268 25.90 -4.11 -28.03
C LEU A 268 26.87 -3.34 -28.92
N ILE A 269 27.92 -4.02 -29.37
CA ILE A 269 28.85 -3.50 -30.36
C ILE A 269 28.35 -4.02 -31.71
N VAL A 270 27.81 -3.12 -32.53
CA VAL A 270 27.17 -3.46 -33.81
C VAL A 270 27.90 -2.72 -34.92
N GLU A 271 28.04 -3.36 -36.08
CA GLU A 271 28.55 -2.70 -37.28
C GLU A 271 27.39 -1.94 -37.95
N ASP A 272 27.54 -0.64 -38.13
CA ASP A 272 26.53 0.19 -38.82
C ASP A 272 26.53 -0.07 -40.33
N GLU A 273 25.53 0.46 -41.04
CA GLU A 273 25.40 0.31 -42.50
C GLU A 273 26.58 0.88 -43.31
N ASN A 274 27.45 1.67 -42.66
CA ASN A 274 28.65 2.25 -43.25
C ASN A 274 29.92 1.45 -42.91
N GLY A 275 29.80 0.31 -42.22
CA GLY A 275 30.93 -0.52 -41.79
C GLY A 275 31.66 0.00 -40.55
N ASN A 276 31.10 0.97 -39.82
CA ASN A 276 31.68 1.46 -38.58
C ASN A 276 31.18 0.69 -37.37
N ILE A 277 32.09 0.42 -36.44
CA ILE A 277 31.75 -0.22 -35.17
C ILE A 277 31.11 0.84 -34.25
N VAL A 278 29.80 0.72 -34.03
CA VAL A 278 29.01 1.61 -33.15
C VAL A 278 28.53 0.87 -31.90
N ARG A 279 28.35 1.64 -30.82
CA ARG A 279 27.76 1.14 -29.58
C ARG A 279 26.26 1.41 -29.63
N GLU A 280 25.46 0.35 -29.64
CA GLU A 280 24.01 0.44 -29.58
C GLU A 280 23.54 0.02 -28.18
N THR A 281 22.83 0.93 -27.50
CA THR A 281 22.22 0.67 -26.20
C THR A 281 20.75 0.32 -26.41
N MET A 282 20.31 -0.85 -25.96
CA MET A 282 18.88 -1.17 -25.93
C MET A 282 18.16 -0.28 -24.92
N LYS A 283 17.23 0.55 -25.40
CA LYS A 283 16.46 1.50 -24.58
C LYS A 283 15.15 0.88 -24.09
N ASP A 284 15.22 -0.11 -23.21
CA ASP A 284 14.05 -0.45 -22.40
C ASP A 284 14.02 0.48 -21.18
N ASN A 285 13.24 1.56 -21.28
CA ASN A 285 13.17 2.59 -20.24
C ASN A 285 12.63 2.04 -18.91
N ASP A 286 11.72 1.06 -18.94
CA ASP A 286 11.10 0.50 -17.74
C ASP A 286 12.11 -0.35 -16.96
N VAL A 287 12.83 -1.23 -17.67
CA VAL A 287 13.92 -2.04 -17.10
C VAL A 287 15.04 -1.15 -16.56
N LEU A 288 15.35 -0.04 -17.26
CA LEU A 288 16.35 0.92 -16.82
C LEU A 288 15.95 1.64 -15.53
N VAL A 289 14.68 2.06 -15.40
CA VAL A 289 14.17 2.68 -14.16
C VAL A 289 14.22 1.67 -13.02
N GLN A 290 13.77 0.44 -13.25
CA GLN A 290 13.82 -0.63 -12.25
C GLN A 290 15.25 -0.93 -11.81
N TYR A 291 16.21 -1.00 -12.73
CA TYR A 291 17.63 -1.15 -12.42
C TYR A 291 18.17 0.00 -11.58
N LYS A 292 17.88 1.26 -11.96
CA LYS A 292 18.33 2.44 -11.24
C LYS A 292 17.80 2.50 -9.82
N VAL A 293 16.52 2.18 -9.62
CA VAL A 293 15.91 2.15 -8.28
C VAL A 293 16.45 0.98 -7.47
N GLY A 294 16.54 -0.21 -8.05
CA GLY A 294 17.09 -1.40 -7.38
C GLY A 294 18.55 -1.22 -6.95
N ASN A 295 19.39 -0.61 -7.79
CA ASN A 295 20.80 -0.36 -7.46
C ASN A 295 21.01 0.74 -6.39
N LYS A 296 19.99 1.57 -6.15
CA LYS A 296 20.02 2.59 -5.10
C LYS A 296 19.70 2.00 -3.72
N LEU A 297 18.97 0.89 -3.68
CA LEU A 297 18.48 0.20 -2.48
C LEU A 297 19.47 -0.85 -1.96
#